data_AF-A0A838T887-F1
#
_entry.id   AF-A0A838T887-F1
#
_cell.length_a   1.000
_cell.length_b   1.000
_cell.length_c   1.000
_cell.angle_alpha   90.00
_cell.angle_beta   90.00
_cell.angle_gamma   90.00
#
_symmetry.space_group_name_H-M   'P 1'
#
loop_
_entity.id
_entity.type
_entity.pdbx_description
1 polymer ?
#
loop_
_entity_poly.entity_id
_entity_poly.type
_entity_poly.pdbx_seq_one_letter_code
_entity_poly.pdbx_strand_id
1 'polypeptide(L)'
;MKKIILLLVIATAYYKGATAQEIIKGLTNTASLIPKSQRVPSIKNKDGSTLVLSYAAGTGIKVMIGKNGKNNLFCDPFQTASMVQVGEKDVDGDGKQELLVGSRDSAKVNVMLYKKADFESEYKYWTTVHGENSVEFPGDGSVKLHDFQADGTTYKFGPSGDLLEAK
;
A
#
# COMPACT_ATOMS: atom_id res chain seq x y z
N MET A 1 48.71 7.69 42.18
CA MET A 1 47.24 7.81 42.36
C MET A 1 46.59 7.54 41.01
N LYS A 2 45.93 6.39 40.84
CA LYS A 2 45.35 5.95 39.56
C LYS A 2 44.03 6.68 39.32
N LYS A 3 43.90 7.44 38.24
CA LYS A 3 42.65 8.08 37.82
C LYS A 3 41.78 7.02 37.13
N ILE A 4 40.69 6.63 37.77
CA ILE A 4 39.66 5.76 37.17
C ILE A 4 38.80 6.68 36.29
N ILE A 5 38.87 6.48 34.98
CA ILE A 5 37.95 7.11 34.03
C ILE A 5 36.71 6.21 33.98
N LEU A 6 35.60 6.68 34.56
CA LEU A 6 34.31 6.02 34.48
C LEU A 6 33.70 6.34 33.11
N LEU A 7 33.81 5.41 32.16
CA LEU A 7 33.14 5.51 30.87
C LEU A 7 31.67 5.12 31.06
N LEU A 8 30.80 6.13 31.13
CA LEU A 8 29.35 5.92 31.14
C LEU A 8 28.91 5.57 29.72
N VAL A 9 28.81 4.27 29.41
CA VAL A 9 28.21 3.81 28.16
C VAL A 9 26.70 3.92 28.32
N ILE A 10 26.14 5.04 27.87
CA ILE A 10 24.70 5.19 27.70
C ILE A 10 24.33 4.32 26.50
N ALA A 11 23.87 3.10 26.77
CA ALA A 11 23.20 2.29 25.77
C ALA A 11 21.85 2.96 25.47
N THR A 12 21.82 3.89 24.53
CA THR A 12 20.57 4.32 23.90
C THR A 12 19.99 3.08 23.23
N ALA A 13 18.95 2.51 23.83
CA ALA A 13 18.07 1.60 23.14
C ALA A 13 17.61 2.29 21.86
N TYR A 14 18.13 1.83 20.72
CA TYR A 14 17.64 2.20 19.41
C TYR A 14 16.22 1.66 19.32
N TYR A 15 15.25 2.44 19.82
CA TYR A 15 13.90 2.34 19.28
C TYR A 15 14.03 2.76 17.82
N LYS A 16 14.07 1.77 16.92
CA LYS A 16 13.74 2.01 15.51
C LYS A 16 12.29 2.48 15.50
N GLY A 17 12.10 3.78 15.75
CA GLY A 17 10.83 4.44 15.48
C GLY A 17 10.50 4.15 14.03
N ALA A 18 9.34 3.53 13.80
CA ALA A 18 8.88 3.18 12.48
C ALA A 18 8.93 4.44 11.60
N THR A 19 9.91 4.52 10.70
CA THR A 19 9.80 5.30 9.48
C THR A 19 8.48 4.88 8.85
N ALA A 20 7.58 5.82 8.53
CA ALA A 20 6.22 5.55 8.06
C ALA A 20 6.21 4.35 7.09
N GLN A 21 5.86 3.17 7.61
CA GLN A 21 6.16 1.92 6.92
C GLN A 21 5.16 1.78 5.78
N GLU A 22 5.67 1.87 4.55
CA GLU A 22 4.91 1.65 3.32
C GLU A 22 4.04 0.41 3.47
N ILE A 23 2.76 0.54 3.10
CA ILE A 23 1.87 -0.62 3.00
C ILE A 23 2.29 -1.45 1.79
N ILE A 24 2.59 -0.77 0.67
CA ILE A 24 3.04 -1.37 -0.58
C ILE A 24 4.43 -0.85 -0.90
N LYS A 25 5.41 -1.75 -0.89
CA LYS A 25 6.81 -1.45 -1.18
C LYS A 25 7.09 -1.40 -2.68
N GLY A 26 8.11 -0.63 -3.05
CA GLY A 26 8.71 -0.66 -4.38
C GLY A 26 7.85 0.00 -5.48
N LEU A 27 6.75 0.66 -5.12
CA LEU A 27 5.96 1.43 -6.06
C LEU A 27 6.65 2.75 -6.39
N THR A 28 6.78 3.06 -7.67
CA THR A 28 7.39 4.31 -8.15
C THR A 28 6.36 5.43 -8.29
N ASN A 29 5.12 5.10 -8.64
CA ASN A 29 3.99 6.02 -8.71
C ASN A 29 3.03 5.73 -7.57
N THR A 30 3.21 6.41 -6.43
CA THR A 30 2.41 6.17 -5.23
C THR A 30 2.08 7.47 -4.48
N ALA A 31 0.94 7.45 -3.79
CA ALA A 31 0.55 8.47 -2.83
C ALA A 31 0.07 7.79 -1.55
N SER A 32 0.30 8.42 -0.40
CA SER A 32 -0.19 7.94 0.88
C SER A 32 -0.80 9.07 1.70
N LEU A 33 -1.76 8.71 2.53
CA LEU A 33 -2.45 9.63 3.43
C LEU A 33 -2.66 8.98 4.79
N ILE A 34 -2.40 9.74 5.84
CA ILE A 34 -2.79 9.42 7.22
C ILE A 34 -3.97 10.31 7.65
N PRO A 35 -4.80 9.89 8.61
CA PRO A 35 -5.92 10.69 9.10
C PRO A 35 -5.51 12.11 9.51
N LYS A 36 -6.41 13.07 9.31
CA LYS A 36 -6.24 14.50 9.66
C LYS A 36 -5.11 15.24 8.92
N SER A 37 -4.43 14.59 7.98
CA SER A 37 -3.51 15.28 7.06
C SER A 37 -4.26 16.37 6.28
N GLN A 38 -3.65 17.55 6.17
CA GLN A 38 -4.17 18.68 5.38
C GLN A 38 -3.81 18.56 3.89
N ARG A 39 -2.95 17.60 3.53
CA ARG A 39 -2.57 17.35 2.14
C ARG A 39 -3.62 16.48 1.46
N VAL A 40 -3.87 16.76 0.19
CA VAL A 40 -4.71 15.95 -0.71
C VAL A 40 -3.80 15.37 -1.79
N PRO A 41 -3.03 14.31 -1.47
CA PRO A 41 -2.08 13.75 -2.39
C PRO A 41 -2.80 12.96 -3.48
N SER A 42 -2.17 12.86 -4.64
CA SER A 42 -2.71 12.16 -5.80
C SER A 42 -1.62 11.53 -6.64
N ILE A 43 -2.00 10.56 -7.46
CA ILE A 43 -1.17 10.01 -8.52
C ILE A 43 -1.92 10.09 -9.84
N LYS A 44 -1.21 10.38 -10.93
CA LYS A 44 -1.74 10.28 -12.29
C LYS A 44 -1.35 8.91 -12.83
N ASN A 45 -2.34 8.12 -13.21
CA ASN A 45 -2.15 6.78 -13.75
C ASN A 45 -1.77 6.83 -15.23
N LYS A 46 -1.18 5.76 -15.74
CA LYS A 46 -0.77 5.59 -17.14
C LYS A 46 -1.94 5.75 -18.12
N ASP A 47 -3.14 5.33 -17.72
CA ASP A 47 -4.35 5.48 -18.54
C ASP A 47 -4.91 6.92 -18.55
N GLY A 48 -4.26 7.85 -17.83
CA GLY A 48 -4.64 9.25 -17.69
C GLY A 48 -5.68 9.54 -16.60
N SER A 49 -6.20 8.52 -15.90
CA SER A 49 -6.97 8.73 -14.68
C SER A 49 -6.09 9.24 -13.54
N THR A 50 -6.69 9.71 -12.44
CA THR A 50 -5.97 10.20 -11.26
C THR A 50 -6.60 9.60 -10.02
N LEU A 51 -5.82 8.94 -9.16
CA LEU A 51 -6.27 8.59 -7.81
C LEU A 51 -5.96 9.74 -6.86
N VAL A 52 -6.94 10.13 -6.06
CA VAL A 52 -6.84 11.23 -5.10
C VAL A 52 -7.23 10.74 -3.71
N LEU A 53 -6.39 11.03 -2.73
CA LEU A 53 -6.66 10.72 -1.32
C LEU A 53 -7.14 11.96 -0.59
N SER A 54 -8.20 11.81 0.22
CA SER A 54 -8.67 12.86 1.11
C SER A 54 -9.14 12.28 2.44
N TYR A 55 -9.12 13.09 3.50
CA TYR A 55 -9.64 12.70 4.81
C TYR A 55 -10.85 13.55 5.18
N ALA A 56 -11.90 12.92 5.71
CA ALA A 56 -13.04 13.60 6.30
C ALA A 56 -13.36 13.00 7.68
N ALA A 57 -13.51 13.86 8.69
CA ALA A 57 -13.92 13.43 10.02
C ALA A 57 -15.28 12.71 9.95
N GLY A 58 -15.41 11.57 10.62
CA GLY A 58 -16.62 10.72 10.57
C GLY A 58 -16.75 9.83 9.34
N THR A 59 -15.95 10.03 8.28
CA THR A 59 -15.91 9.13 7.11
C THR A 59 -14.58 8.39 6.95
N GLY A 60 -13.49 8.94 7.49
CA GLY A 60 -12.15 8.38 7.32
C GLY A 60 -11.46 8.83 6.04
N ILE A 61 -10.56 7.99 5.52
CA ILE A 61 -9.81 8.26 4.29
C ILE A 61 -10.62 7.79 3.09
N LYS A 62 -10.83 8.68 2.11
CA LYS A 62 -11.49 8.40 0.84
C LYS A 62 -10.44 8.24 -0.26
N VAL A 63 -10.66 7.25 -1.13
CA VAL A 63 -9.94 7.11 -2.40
C VAL A 63 -10.91 7.48 -3.51
N MET A 64 -10.59 8.54 -4.25
CA MET A 64 -11.38 9.00 -5.39
C MET A 64 -10.62 8.69 -6.67
N ILE A 65 -11.33 8.34 -7.74
CA ILE A 65 -10.77 8.27 -9.10
C ILE A 65 -11.33 9.39 -9.95
N GLY A 66 -10.43 10.13 -10.60
CA GLY A 66 -10.73 11.22 -11.50
C GLY A 66 -10.42 10.86 -12.95
N LYS A 67 -11.34 11.12 -13.89
CA LYS A 67 -11.07 11.05 -15.34
C LYS A 67 -11.96 12.03 -16.08
N ASN A 68 -11.40 12.75 -17.05
CA ASN A 68 -12.13 13.72 -17.88
C ASN A 68 -12.94 14.76 -17.06
N GLY A 69 -12.35 15.26 -15.97
CA GLY A 69 -12.98 16.26 -15.09
C GLY A 69 -14.06 15.74 -14.14
N LYS A 70 -14.35 14.44 -14.15
CA LYS A 70 -15.29 13.80 -13.20
C LYS A 70 -14.53 13.03 -12.14
N ASN A 71 -14.94 13.16 -10.88
CA ASN A 71 -14.39 12.44 -9.73
C ASN A 71 -15.47 11.58 -9.08
N ASN A 72 -15.20 10.29 -8.87
CA ASN A 72 -16.09 9.35 -8.19
C ASN A 72 -15.33 8.64 -7.07
N LEU A 73 -16.07 8.14 -6.07
CA LEU A 73 -15.49 7.21 -5.10
C LEU A 73 -14.97 6.00 -5.86
N PHE A 74 -13.71 5.65 -5.62
CA PHE A 74 -13.09 4.49 -6.26
C PHE A 74 -13.41 3.20 -5.50
N CYS A 75 -13.43 3.29 -4.17
CA CYS A 75 -13.79 2.22 -3.26
C CYS A 75 -14.48 2.82 -2.03
N ASP A 76 -14.99 1.94 -1.16
CA ASP A 76 -15.55 2.38 0.11
C ASP A 76 -14.50 3.12 0.96
N PRO A 77 -14.90 4.17 1.71
CA PRO A 77 -13.98 4.89 2.57
C PRO A 77 -13.42 4.04 3.71
N PHE A 78 -12.14 4.25 4.01
CA PHE A 78 -11.43 3.60 5.11
C PHE A 78 -11.64 4.37 6.41
N GLN A 79 -12.68 4.00 7.16
CA GLN A 79 -13.10 4.71 8.38
C GLN A 79 -12.05 4.68 9.50
N THR A 80 -11.40 3.53 9.68
CA THR A 80 -10.51 3.23 10.82
C THR A 80 -9.04 3.13 10.45
N ALA A 81 -8.70 3.25 9.16
CA ALA A 81 -7.33 3.05 8.71
C ALA A 81 -6.41 4.14 9.26
N SER A 82 -5.28 3.69 9.81
CA SER A 82 -4.20 4.55 10.28
C SER A 82 -3.40 5.16 9.12
N MET A 83 -3.43 4.50 7.96
CA MET A 83 -2.83 4.97 6.71
C MET A 83 -3.54 4.30 5.52
N VAL A 84 -3.64 5.03 4.42
CA VAL A 84 -3.98 4.49 3.10
C VAL A 84 -2.87 4.86 2.12
N GLN A 85 -2.49 3.91 1.27
CA GLN A 85 -1.53 4.09 0.20
C GLN A 85 -2.16 3.63 -1.11
N VAL A 86 -1.95 4.38 -2.19
CA VAL A 86 -2.41 4.00 -3.53
C VAL A 86 -1.25 3.97 -4.50
N GLY A 87 -1.42 3.20 -5.57
CA GLY A 87 -0.45 3.12 -6.64
C GLY A 87 -0.99 2.43 -7.87
N GLU A 88 -0.17 2.39 -8.91
CA GLU A 88 -0.38 1.55 -10.08
C GLU A 88 0.85 0.67 -10.31
N LYS A 89 0.60 -0.59 -10.69
CA LYS A 89 1.64 -1.57 -11.01
C LYS A 89 1.01 -2.69 -11.82
N ASP A 90 1.73 -3.18 -12.82
CA ASP A 90 1.46 -4.49 -13.43
C ASP A 90 1.89 -5.56 -12.43
N VAL A 91 0.93 -6.17 -11.74
CA VAL A 91 1.21 -7.11 -10.65
C VAL A 91 1.20 -8.56 -11.11
N ASP A 92 0.45 -8.88 -12.16
CA ASP A 92 0.29 -10.25 -12.67
C ASP A 92 1.19 -10.56 -13.87
N GLY A 93 1.88 -9.55 -14.41
CA GLY A 93 2.82 -9.69 -15.51
C GLY A 93 2.15 -9.72 -16.89
N ASP A 94 0.88 -9.32 -17.00
CA ASP A 94 0.14 -9.34 -18.28
C ASP A 94 0.44 -8.12 -19.18
N GLY A 95 1.23 -7.16 -18.69
CA GLY A 95 1.59 -5.92 -19.38
C GLY A 95 0.64 -4.75 -19.12
N LYS A 96 -0.44 -4.94 -18.37
CA LYS A 96 -1.41 -3.92 -17.98
C LYS A 96 -1.23 -3.55 -16.52
N GLN A 97 -1.57 -2.31 -16.18
CA GLN A 97 -1.41 -1.82 -14.81
C GLN A 97 -2.70 -2.06 -14.01
N GLU A 98 -2.56 -2.72 -12.86
CA GLU A 98 -3.57 -2.72 -11.80
C GLU A 98 -3.51 -1.42 -11.01
N LEU A 99 -4.66 -1.04 -10.43
CA LEU A 99 -4.70 -0.06 -9.36
C LEU A 99 -4.69 -0.77 -8.02
N LEU A 100 -3.83 -0.29 -7.12
CA LEU A 100 -3.63 -0.84 -5.80
C LEU A 100 -4.09 0.15 -4.75
N VAL A 101 -4.86 -0.34 -3.78
CA VAL A 101 -5.29 0.43 -2.62
C VAL A 101 -4.92 -0.34 -1.36
N GLY A 102 -3.85 0.09 -0.71
CA GLY A 102 -3.40 -0.41 0.57
C GLY A 102 -4.02 0.35 1.74
N SER A 103 -4.54 -0.36 2.75
CA SER A 103 -4.89 0.20 4.05
C SER A 103 -4.07 -0.45 5.16
N ARG A 104 -3.81 0.32 6.22
CA ARG A 104 -3.29 -0.20 7.49
C ARG A 104 -4.33 -0.02 8.58
N ASP A 105 -5.00 -1.12 8.91
CA ASP A 105 -5.92 -1.20 10.03
C ASP A 105 -5.22 -1.98 11.15
N SER A 106 -4.90 -1.31 12.26
CA SER A 106 -4.11 -1.89 13.36
C SER A 106 -2.73 -2.42 12.91
N ALA A 107 -2.35 -3.63 13.33
CA ALA A 107 -1.08 -4.28 13.03
C ALA A 107 -1.11 -5.14 11.74
N LYS A 108 -2.11 -4.95 10.86
CA LYS A 108 -2.20 -5.67 9.59
C LYS A 108 -2.32 -4.68 8.44
N VAL A 109 -1.90 -5.13 7.26
CA VAL A 109 -2.13 -4.42 6.01
C VAL A 109 -3.06 -5.20 5.10
N ASN A 110 -3.93 -4.48 4.42
CA ASN A 110 -4.83 -5.02 3.41
C ASN A 110 -4.55 -4.28 2.11
N VAL A 111 -4.32 -5.00 1.01
CA VAL A 111 -4.12 -4.39 -0.30
C VAL A 111 -5.20 -4.91 -1.23
N MET A 112 -6.11 -4.02 -1.62
CA MET A 112 -7.13 -4.29 -2.63
C MET A 112 -6.54 -4.03 -4.02
N LEU A 113 -6.68 -5.00 -4.91
CA LEU A 113 -6.22 -4.92 -6.28
C LEU A 113 -7.42 -4.77 -7.21
N TYR A 114 -7.29 -3.87 -8.17
CA TYR A 114 -8.33 -3.60 -9.15
C TYR A 114 -7.76 -3.73 -10.56
N LYS A 115 -8.49 -4.46 -11.41
CA LYS A 115 -8.13 -4.75 -12.80
C LYS A 115 -9.05 -4.08 -13.79
N LYS A 116 -8.53 -3.80 -14.97
CA LYS A 116 -9.32 -3.30 -16.09
C LYS A 116 -9.04 -4.16 -17.31
N ALA A 117 -9.98 -5.06 -17.61
CA ALA A 117 -9.89 -5.92 -18.79
C ALA A 117 -9.94 -5.08 -20.07
N ASP A 118 -9.56 -5.71 -21.20
CA ASP A 118 -9.70 -5.06 -22.49
C ASP A 118 -11.16 -4.68 -22.73
N PHE A 119 -11.37 -3.49 -23.29
CA PHE A 119 -12.69 -2.92 -23.61
C PHE A 119 -13.56 -2.52 -22.42
N GLU A 120 -13.13 -2.76 -21.18
CA GLU A 120 -13.78 -2.18 -20.01
C GLU A 120 -13.42 -0.70 -19.88
N SER A 121 -14.38 0.12 -19.45
CA SER A 121 -14.15 1.54 -19.21
C SER A 121 -13.69 1.83 -17.77
N GLU A 122 -13.97 0.90 -16.85
CA GLU A 122 -13.77 1.05 -15.41
C GLU A 122 -12.91 -0.11 -14.86
N TYR A 123 -12.20 0.20 -13.77
CA TYR A 123 -11.50 -0.80 -12.99
C TYR A 123 -12.49 -1.57 -12.11
N LYS A 124 -12.32 -2.88 -11.99
CA LYS A 124 -13.14 -3.79 -11.18
C LYS A 124 -12.28 -4.40 -10.09
N TYR A 125 -12.87 -4.57 -8.90
CA TYR A 125 -12.22 -5.28 -7.81
C TYR A 125 -11.83 -6.68 -8.27
N TRP A 126 -10.58 -7.06 -8.04
CA TRP A 126 -10.04 -8.36 -8.40
C TRP A 126 -9.86 -9.23 -7.16
N THR A 127 -9.04 -8.78 -6.20
CA THR A 127 -8.71 -9.55 -5.00
C THR A 127 -8.21 -8.64 -3.88
N THR A 128 -8.11 -9.19 -2.68
CA THR A 128 -7.45 -8.55 -1.53
C THR A 128 -6.30 -9.42 -1.05
N VAL A 129 -5.13 -8.81 -0.89
CA VAL A 129 -3.95 -9.41 -0.28
C VAL A 129 -3.83 -8.92 1.16
N HIS A 130 -3.69 -9.84 2.10
CA HIS A 130 -3.45 -9.53 3.51
C HIS A 130 -1.98 -9.74 3.85
N GLY A 131 -1.38 -8.80 4.57
CA GLY A 131 -0.01 -8.90 5.08
C GLY A 131 0.09 -8.46 6.53
N GLU A 132 1.16 -8.89 7.20
CA GLU A 132 1.43 -8.44 8.57
C GLU A 132 2.00 -7.03 8.58
N ASN A 133 3.10 -6.80 7.85
CA ASN A 133 3.80 -5.52 7.88
C ASN A 133 3.66 -4.73 6.58
N SER A 134 4.05 -5.31 5.46
CA SER A 134 3.97 -4.67 4.13
C SER A 134 3.87 -5.71 3.03
N VAL A 135 3.36 -5.32 1.87
CA VAL A 135 3.28 -6.15 0.67
C VAL A 135 4.17 -5.58 -0.42
N GLU A 136 4.74 -6.43 -1.26
CA GLU A 136 5.52 -6.04 -2.43
C GLU A 136 5.04 -6.82 -3.66
N PHE A 137 4.89 -6.12 -4.78
CA PHE A 137 4.50 -6.69 -6.07
C PHE A 137 5.63 -6.47 -7.09
N PRO A 138 6.51 -7.47 -7.29
CA PRO A 138 7.62 -7.34 -8.25
C PRO A 138 7.13 -7.08 -9.68
N GLY A 139 5.95 -7.60 -10.03
CA GLY A 139 5.33 -7.50 -11.34
C GLY A 139 5.59 -8.68 -12.27
N ASP A 140 5.81 -9.85 -11.68
CA ASP A 140 6.03 -11.13 -12.35
C ASP A 140 4.94 -12.16 -11.94
N GLY A 141 3.80 -11.68 -11.47
CA GLY A 141 2.74 -12.51 -10.89
C GLY A 141 3.03 -13.04 -9.49
N SER A 142 4.16 -12.68 -8.88
CA SER A 142 4.41 -12.94 -7.46
C SER A 142 3.97 -11.81 -6.55
N VAL A 143 3.75 -12.19 -5.29
CA VAL A 143 3.49 -11.29 -4.18
C VAL A 143 4.43 -11.67 -3.05
N LYS A 144 5.16 -10.70 -2.49
CA LYS A 144 5.97 -10.91 -1.29
C LYS A 144 5.30 -10.26 -0.09
N LEU A 145 4.95 -11.06 0.90
CA LEU A 145 4.37 -10.61 2.16
C LEU A 145 5.48 -10.48 3.18
N HIS A 146 5.78 -9.25 3.62
CA HIS A 146 6.83 -9.00 4.61
C HIS A 146 6.25 -9.02 6.03
N ASP A 147 6.97 -9.67 6.94
CA ASP A 147 6.69 -9.66 8.38
C ASP A 147 7.31 -8.42 9.07
N PHE A 148 7.22 -8.35 10.40
CA PHE A 148 7.82 -7.26 11.17
C PHE A 148 9.35 -7.30 11.22
N GLN A 149 9.97 -8.45 10.94
CA GLN A 149 11.42 -8.60 10.81
C GLN A 149 11.92 -8.23 9.39
N ALA A 150 10.99 -7.96 8.46
CA ALA A 150 11.22 -7.75 7.04
C ALA A 150 11.79 -8.98 6.32
N ASP A 151 11.63 -10.17 6.89
CA ASP A 151 11.59 -11.38 6.10
C ASP A 151 10.28 -11.40 5.32
N GLY A 152 10.20 -12.13 4.21
CA GLY A 152 8.95 -12.18 3.49
C GLY A 152 8.75 -13.45 2.71
N THR A 153 7.55 -14.02 2.86
CA THR A 153 7.11 -15.21 2.14
C THR A 153 6.61 -14.81 0.76
N THR A 154 7.01 -15.58 -0.25
CA THR A 154 6.61 -15.33 -1.63
C THR A 154 5.45 -16.24 -2.02
N TYR A 155 4.44 -15.64 -2.63
CA TYR A 155 3.26 -16.29 -3.17
C TYR A 155 3.15 -16.00 -4.66
N LYS A 156 2.33 -16.79 -5.35
CA LYS A 156 1.87 -16.52 -6.72
C LYS A 156 0.36 -16.38 -6.72
N PHE A 157 -0.17 -15.58 -7.64
CA PHE A 157 -1.60 -15.54 -7.88
C PHE A 157 -2.09 -16.84 -8.52
N GLY A 158 -3.12 -17.43 -7.93
CA GLY A 158 -3.93 -18.46 -8.56
C GLY A 158 -4.84 -17.85 -9.65
N PRO A 159 -5.49 -18.71 -10.46
CA PRO A 159 -6.37 -18.26 -11.55
C PRO A 159 -7.51 -17.34 -11.10
N SER A 160 -7.93 -17.46 -9.84
CA SER A 160 -9.03 -16.68 -9.26
C SER A 160 -8.53 -15.47 -8.45
N GLY A 161 -7.22 -15.19 -8.46
CA GLY A 161 -6.60 -14.11 -7.67
C GLY A 161 -6.33 -14.47 -6.21
N ASP A 162 -6.52 -15.73 -5.82
CA ASP A 162 -6.08 -16.29 -4.54
C ASP A 162 -4.55 -16.39 -4.46
N LEU A 163 -3.98 -16.41 -3.26
CA LEU A 163 -2.54 -16.56 -3.07
C LEU A 163 -2.18 -18.01 -2.82
N LEU A 164 -1.28 -18.55 -3.65
CA LEU A 164 -0.70 -19.88 -3.51
C LEU A 164 0.77 -19.73 -3.10
N GLU A 165 1.19 -20.45 -2.06
CA GLU A 165 2.60 -20.46 -1.66
C GLU A 165 3.47 -20.91 -2.83
N ALA A 166 4.51 -20.12 -3.15
CA ALA A 166 5.49 -20.50 -4.14
C ALA A 166 6.34 -21.64 -3.56
N LYS A 167 6.25 -22.84 -4.18
CA LYS A 167 7.12 -23.97 -3.84
C LYS A 167 8.53 -23.79 -4.38
#